data_AF-A0A314UNG8-F1
#
_entry.id   AF-A0A314UNG8-F1
#
_cell.length_a   1.000
_cell.length_b   1.000
_cell.length_c   1.000
_cell.angle_alpha   90.00
_cell.angle_beta   90.00
_cell.angle_gamma   90.00
#
_symmetry.space_group_name_H-M   'P 1'
#
loop_
_entity.id
_entity.type
_entity.pdbx_description
1 polymer ?
#
loop_
_entity_poly.entity_id
_entity_poly.type
_entity_poly.pdbx_seq_one_letter_code
_entity_poly.pdbx_strand_id
1 'polypeptide(L)'
;MECATAGRFFGPSSSRLSNPRRRRIVLNRNNGLSAHNLCSSSKFKIQAQTHLSSEVGIAKQGSLTDFGVQEFVWPSPTDEIPFWKKGFPSWDANLEVPSEVKKDSKLMHIIHVTAEMAPIAKVGGLGDVVTGLARACLSRGHRVDIMLPFYECIQREQIDDLTLIKTYSSYHDGKWIPTHAYSGTVSGIPVIFIEPSHQFFKGQHVYGGSYNELEAYLFFSRACLEWMQVTGTQPDIIHVHEWQTGALPLLYWDMYHYLSLQKPRIVLTIHNMEHYGECRQEQLNMCGLDGSLYATFDKAVDDRTVGHNPERLSLLKGGIVYSNAVVTVSPTYLKETLCSGWLSSTLIRHRDKYLGIVNGIDTAMWNPSTDVFLPSKFHGKNL
;
A
#
# COMPACT_ATOMS: atom_id res chain seq x y z
N MET A 1 51.04 -33.95 10.64
CA MET A 1 50.72 -34.13 9.22
C MET A 1 50.31 -32.75 8.70
N GLU A 2 51.22 -31.79 8.52
CA GLU A 2 52.26 -31.75 7.46
C GLU A 2 51.70 -32.22 6.12
N CYS A 3 51.39 -31.30 5.20
CA CYS A 3 52.38 -30.90 4.20
C CYS A 3 51.92 -29.64 3.43
N ALA A 4 52.80 -28.66 3.38
CA ALA A 4 52.80 -27.56 2.42
C ALA A 4 53.54 -27.96 1.14
N THR A 5 53.28 -27.28 0.02
CA THR A 5 54.24 -26.86 -1.04
C THR A 5 53.48 -26.11 -2.15
N ALA A 6 53.74 -24.81 -2.34
CA ALA A 6 54.61 -24.22 -3.38
C ALA A 6 54.07 -24.47 -4.82
N GLY A 7 53.74 -23.51 -5.68
CA GLY A 7 54.25 -22.17 -5.92
C GLY A 7 54.94 -22.12 -7.29
N ARG A 8 54.53 -21.23 -8.21
CA ARG A 8 55.40 -20.49 -9.16
C ARG A 8 54.64 -19.59 -10.14
N PHE A 9 55.27 -18.43 -10.34
CA PHE A 9 55.01 -17.32 -11.26
C PHE A 9 55.25 -17.68 -12.75
N PHE A 10 54.63 -16.92 -13.68
CA PHE A 10 55.30 -16.04 -14.68
C PHE A 10 54.25 -15.40 -15.63
N GLY A 11 54.37 -14.08 -15.89
CA GLY A 11 53.60 -13.31 -16.89
C GLY A 11 54.26 -13.30 -18.29
N PRO A 12 54.21 -12.17 -19.04
CA PRO A 12 53.15 -11.77 -19.99
C PRO A 12 53.66 -11.52 -21.43
N SER A 13 52.77 -11.37 -22.43
CA SER A 13 52.99 -10.69 -23.74
C SER A 13 51.68 -10.75 -24.56
N SER A 14 51.00 -9.68 -24.99
CA SER A 14 51.27 -8.51 -25.85
C SER A 14 50.71 -8.62 -27.29
N SER A 15 50.01 -7.56 -27.71
CA SER A 15 49.79 -7.07 -29.11
C SER A 15 48.85 -7.89 -30.02
N ARG A 16 48.09 -7.36 -31.00
CA ARG A 16 47.82 -6.03 -31.57
C ARG A 16 46.71 -6.17 -32.65
N LEU A 17 45.96 -5.07 -32.88
CA LEU A 17 45.42 -4.58 -34.18
C LEU A 17 44.31 -5.35 -34.94
N SER A 18 43.12 -4.73 -35.12
CA SER A 18 42.74 -3.95 -36.33
C SER A 18 41.21 -3.88 -36.59
N ASN A 19 40.75 -2.65 -36.87
CA ASN A 19 39.40 -2.21 -37.35
C ASN A 19 39.28 -2.48 -38.90
N PRO A 20 38.14 -2.30 -39.64
CA PRO A 20 37.20 -1.16 -39.52
C PRO A 20 35.71 -1.31 -39.97
N ARG A 21 34.89 -0.41 -39.41
CA ARG A 21 33.76 0.38 -39.96
C ARG A 21 33.09 -0.01 -41.30
N ARG A 22 31.75 -0.10 -41.30
CA ARG A 22 30.87 0.30 -42.44
C ARG A 22 29.62 1.09 -42.01
N ARG A 23 29.65 2.38 -42.39
CA ARG A 23 28.60 3.29 -42.94
C ARG A 23 27.24 3.39 -42.23
N ARG A 24 27.05 4.52 -41.53
CA ARG A 24 25.76 5.16 -41.22
C ARG A 24 25.44 6.16 -42.35
N ILE A 25 24.27 6.05 -42.96
CA ILE A 25 23.76 7.03 -43.95
C ILE A 25 22.97 8.09 -43.19
N VAL A 26 23.33 9.35 -43.47
CA VAL A 26 22.66 10.57 -43.03
C VAL A 26 21.59 10.93 -44.07
N LEU A 27 20.36 11.15 -43.61
CA LEU A 27 19.35 11.92 -44.32
C LEU A 27 18.83 12.97 -43.35
N ASN A 28 19.33 14.20 -43.47
CA ASN A 28 18.69 15.37 -42.90
C ASN A 28 18.71 16.45 -43.97
N ARG A 29 17.53 16.79 -44.50
CA ARG A 29 17.33 17.93 -45.39
C ARG A 29 16.69 19.06 -44.60
N ASN A 30 17.37 20.20 -44.67
CA ASN A 30 16.97 21.52 -44.21
C ASN A 30 15.58 21.94 -44.73
N ASN A 31 14.88 22.71 -43.91
CA ASN A 31 14.41 24.09 -44.15
C ASN A 31 13.49 24.42 -42.95
N GLY A 32 13.76 25.39 -42.08
CA GLY A 32 14.21 26.75 -42.36
C GLY A 32 12.98 27.64 -42.52
N LEU A 33 12.53 28.30 -41.43
CA LEU A 33 12.07 29.70 -41.38
C LEU A 33 11.42 30.04 -40.03
N SER A 34 11.58 31.31 -39.68
CA SER A 34 11.51 31.92 -38.35
C SER A 34 10.17 32.61 -38.04
N ALA A 35 9.98 32.83 -36.73
CA ALA A 35 9.33 33.99 -36.08
C ALA A 35 7.81 34.20 -36.24
N HIS A 36 7.08 34.16 -35.13
CA HIS A 36 6.62 35.35 -34.39
C HIS A 36 5.65 34.97 -33.26
N ASN A 37 5.75 35.72 -32.15
CA ASN A 37 4.80 35.79 -31.05
C ASN A 37 3.35 35.98 -31.54
N LEU A 38 2.38 35.39 -30.83
CA LEU A 38 1.10 36.03 -30.51
C LEU A 38 0.37 35.23 -29.42
N CYS A 39 0.26 35.86 -28.26
CA CYS A 39 -0.64 35.52 -27.17
C CYS A 39 -2.04 36.03 -27.53
N SER A 40 -3.08 35.18 -27.46
CA SER A 40 -4.45 35.65 -27.30
C SER A 40 -5.30 34.64 -26.54
N SER A 41 -5.90 35.12 -25.46
CA SER A 41 -6.86 34.45 -24.61
C SER A 41 -8.19 34.20 -25.34
N SER A 42 -8.78 33.02 -25.17
CA SER A 42 -10.14 32.72 -25.64
C SER A 42 -11.01 32.38 -24.44
N LYS A 43 -11.89 33.30 -24.07
CA LYS A 43 -12.97 33.09 -23.08
C LYS A 43 -14.10 32.29 -23.75
N PHE A 44 -14.43 31.12 -23.22
CA PHE A 44 -15.66 30.41 -23.59
C PHE A 44 -16.80 30.79 -22.63
N LYS A 45 -17.87 31.40 -23.19
CA LYS A 45 -19.17 31.60 -22.55
C LYS A 45 -20.10 30.47 -23.01
N ILE A 46 -20.72 29.74 -22.08
CA ILE A 46 -21.81 28.81 -22.37
C ILE A 46 -23.14 29.50 -22.04
N GLN A 47 -23.99 29.68 -23.05
CA GLN A 47 -25.39 30.12 -22.90
C GLN A 47 -26.27 28.88 -22.71
N ALA A 48 -27.08 28.88 -21.64
CA ALA A 48 -28.16 27.92 -21.45
C ALA A 48 -29.42 28.42 -22.16
N GLN A 49 -29.99 27.63 -23.07
CA GLN A 49 -31.33 27.83 -23.62
C GLN A 49 -32.32 26.93 -22.88
N THR A 50 -33.39 27.55 -22.40
CA THR A 50 -34.56 26.94 -21.76
C THR A 50 -35.56 26.47 -22.82
N HIS A 51 -36.01 25.23 -22.74
CA HIS A 51 -37.30 24.80 -23.27
C HIS A 51 -37.99 23.83 -22.30
N LEU A 52 -39.26 24.10 -22.04
CA LEU A 52 -40.16 23.45 -21.09
C LEU A 52 -41.34 22.81 -21.86
N SER A 53 -42.08 21.92 -21.18
CA SER A 53 -43.35 21.21 -21.54
C SER A 53 -43.16 19.83 -22.21
N SER A 54 -43.89 18.74 -21.88
CA SER A 54 -45.11 18.52 -21.07
C SER A 54 -45.35 17.00 -20.80
N GLU A 55 -46.10 16.71 -19.72
CA GLU A 55 -46.96 15.52 -19.44
C GLU A 55 -46.27 14.16 -19.18
N VAL A 56 -46.58 13.39 -18.13
CA VAL A 56 -47.85 12.73 -17.73
C VAL A 56 -47.74 12.42 -16.21
N GLY A 57 -48.67 12.76 -15.30
CA GLY A 57 -50.00 12.18 -15.10
C GLY A 57 -50.14 11.73 -13.64
N ILE A 58 -50.91 12.47 -12.84
CA ILE A 58 -51.16 12.22 -11.40
C ILE A 58 -52.24 11.15 -11.26
N ALA A 59 -51.98 10.11 -10.45
CA ALA A 59 -53.02 9.32 -9.80
C ALA A 59 -52.73 9.23 -8.30
N LYS A 60 -53.56 9.91 -7.49
CA LYS A 60 -53.62 9.80 -6.03
C LYS A 60 -54.72 8.79 -5.67
N GLN A 61 -54.39 7.75 -4.91
CA GLN A 61 -54.86 7.48 -3.54
C GLN A 61 -54.71 6.00 -3.16
N GLY A 62 -54.07 5.78 -2.02
CA GLY A 62 -54.03 4.52 -1.28
C GLY A 62 -53.40 4.81 0.09
N SER A 63 -54.26 5.09 1.06
CA SER A 63 -53.93 5.35 2.46
C SER A 63 -53.07 4.23 3.05
N LEU A 64 -51.89 4.58 3.56
CA LEU A 64 -51.16 3.81 4.56
C LEU A 64 -50.75 4.74 5.70
N THR A 65 -51.29 4.38 6.85
CA THR A 65 -51.07 4.82 8.22
C THR A 65 -49.64 5.27 8.56
N ASP A 66 -49.54 6.53 8.97
CA ASP A 66 -48.84 7.05 10.16
C ASP A 66 -47.67 6.21 10.71
N PHE A 67 -46.52 6.31 10.05
CA PHE A 67 -45.22 6.23 10.72
C PHE A 67 -44.58 7.61 10.56
N GLY A 68 -44.34 8.30 11.68
CA GLY A 68 -43.80 9.65 11.69
C GLY A 68 -42.48 9.75 10.93
N VAL A 69 -42.54 10.18 9.67
CA VAL A 69 -41.37 10.60 8.90
C VAL A 69 -41.05 12.00 9.40
N GLN A 70 -39.96 12.16 10.16
CA GLN A 70 -39.37 13.48 10.35
C GLN A 70 -39.10 14.05 8.95
N GLU A 71 -39.77 15.16 8.63
CA GLU A 71 -39.68 15.81 7.33
C GLU A 71 -38.20 16.15 7.06
N PHE A 72 -37.67 15.64 5.95
CA PHE A 72 -36.26 15.76 5.63
C PHE A 72 -35.95 17.21 5.25
N VAL A 73 -35.36 17.97 6.18
CA VAL A 73 -35.03 19.39 5.95
C VAL A 73 -33.61 19.49 5.37
N TRP A 74 -33.51 19.80 4.08
CA TRP A 74 -32.24 20.18 3.46
C TRP A 74 -31.79 21.55 3.98
N PRO A 75 -30.51 21.75 4.31
CA PRO A 75 -29.98 23.07 4.63
C PRO A 75 -30.18 24.03 3.45
N SER A 76 -30.58 25.26 3.74
CA SER A 76 -30.70 26.30 2.73
C SER A 76 -29.36 27.05 2.59
N PRO A 77 -28.99 27.51 1.38
CA PRO A 77 -27.92 28.50 1.20
C PRO A 77 -28.15 29.79 2.01
N THR A 78 -29.38 30.03 2.46
CA THR A 78 -29.79 31.19 3.27
C THR A 78 -29.81 30.93 4.78
N ASP A 79 -29.38 29.75 5.23
CA ASP A 79 -29.25 29.46 6.66
C ASP A 79 -28.28 30.46 7.31
N GLU A 80 -28.56 30.92 8.54
CA GLU A 80 -27.70 31.87 9.28
C GLU A 80 -26.24 31.43 9.31
N ILE A 81 -26.02 30.13 9.44
CA ILE A 81 -24.73 29.48 9.24
C ILE A 81 -24.89 28.46 8.12
N PRO A 82 -24.33 28.73 6.93
CA PRO A 82 -24.34 27.77 5.84
C PRO A 82 -23.74 26.44 6.29
N PHE A 83 -24.28 25.31 5.80
CA PHE A 83 -23.86 23.99 6.29
C PHE A 83 -22.34 23.76 6.17
N TRP A 84 -21.71 24.27 5.11
CA TRP A 84 -20.26 24.19 4.89
C TRP A 84 -19.41 25.04 5.85
N LYS A 85 -20.04 25.83 6.72
CA LYS A 85 -19.40 26.61 7.79
C LYS A 85 -19.77 26.12 9.19
N LYS A 86 -20.68 25.15 9.33
CA LYS A 86 -21.00 24.57 10.64
C LYS A 86 -19.81 23.74 11.11
N GLY A 87 -19.44 23.89 12.39
CA GLY A 87 -18.44 23.03 13.02
C GLY A 87 -18.97 21.60 13.12
N PHE A 88 -18.12 20.62 12.83
CA PHE A 88 -18.48 19.22 12.99
C PHE A 88 -18.49 18.86 14.49
N PRO A 89 -19.49 18.10 14.97
CA PRO A 89 -19.42 17.47 16.29
C PRO A 89 -18.12 16.65 16.42
N SER A 90 -17.58 16.53 17.63
CA SER A 90 -16.41 15.67 17.86
C SER A 90 -16.71 14.24 17.38
N TRP A 91 -15.80 13.70 16.56
CA TRP A 91 -15.89 12.35 16.02
C TRP A 91 -15.51 11.34 17.11
N ASP A 92 -16.41 11.08 18.04
CA ASP A 92 -16.33 9.90 18.91
C ASP A 92 -17.13 8.78 18.27
N ALA A 93 -16.53 8.16 17.25
CA ALA A 93 -17.13 7.03 16.57
C ALA A 93 -17.05 5.79 17.46
N ASN A 94 -17.94 5.70 18.45
CA ASN A 94 -18.40 4.41 18.96
C ASN A 94 -19.22 3.74 17.85
N LEU A 95 -18.50 3.17 16.88
CA LEU A 95 -19.07 2.38 15.80
C LEU A 95 -19.59 1.09 16.43
N GLU A 96 -20.89 1.05 16.74
CA GLU A 96 -21.58 -0.20 17.02
C GLU A 96 -21.39 -1.11 15.80
N VAL A 97 -20.55 -2.13 15.98
CA VAL A 97 -20.36 -3.18 14.96
C VAL A 97 -21.72 -3.82 14.71
N PRO A 98 -22.17 -3.98 13.45
CA PRO A 98 -23.46 -4.59 13.15
C PRO A 98 -23.60 -5.91 13.90
N SER A 99 -24.64 -6.02 14.72
CA SER A 99 -24.83 -7.05 15.73
C SER A 99 -25.09 -8.47 15.19
N GLU A 100 -25.05 -8.67 13.86
CA GLU A 100 -25.36 -9.96 13.22
C GLU A 100 -24.33 -10.40 12.15
N VAL A 101 -23.03 -10.07 12.30
CA VAL A 101 -22.02 -10.67 11.41
C VAL A 101 -21.80 -12.15 11.77
N LYS A 102 -22.16 -13.05 10.84
CA LYS A 102 -21.88 -14.49 10.99
C LYS A 102 -20.37 -14.71 11.08
N LYS A 103 -19.93 -15.27 12.22
CA LYS A 103 -18.54 -15.66 12.45
C LYS A 103 -18.12 -16.82 11.55
N ASP A 104 -16.84 -16.83 11.18
CA ASP A 104 -16.27 -17.92 10.40
C ASP A 104 -16.03 -19.17 11.23
N SER A 105 -16.18 -20.34 10.60
CA SER A 105 -15.99 -21.64 11.26
C SER A 105 -14.52 -21.94 11.54
N LYS A 106 -13.60 -21.40 10.72
CA LYS A 106 -12.16 -21.51 10.89
C LYS A 106 -11.57 -20.14 11.19
N LEU A 107 -11.31 -19.90 12.47
CA LEU A 107 -10.65 -18.67 12.92
C LEU A 107 -9.17 -18.71 12.54
N MET A 108 -8.64 -17.53 12.20
CA MET A 108 -7.25 -17.35 11.74
C MET A 108 -6.65 -16.17 12.50
N HIS A 109 -5.34 -16.20 12.66
CA HIS A 109 -4.56 -15.04 13.06
C HIS A 109 -3.97 -14.37 11.81
N ILE A 110 -4.38 -13.13 11.55
CA ILE A 110 -3.98 -12.35 10.38
C ILE A 110 -3.17 -11.15 10.87
N ILE A 111 -1.98 -10.95 10.31
CA ILE A 111 -1.20 -9.74 10.55
C ILE A 111 -1.10 -8.98 9.24
N HIS A 112 -1.64 -7.76 9.21
CA HIS A 112 -1.42 -6.85 8.10
C HIS A 112 -0.12 -6.08 8.34
N VAL A 113 0.76 -6.01 7.34
CA VAL A 113 1.98 -5.19 7.38
C VAL A 113 1.84 -4.13 6.30
N THR A 114 1.79 -2.86 6.70
CA THR A 114 1.40 -1.74 5.83
C THR A 114 2.19 -0.48 6.17
N ALA A 115 2.27 0.44 5.22
CA ALA A 115 2.76 1.80 5.43
C ALA A 115 1.65 2.77 5.90
N GLU A 116 0.39 2.48 5.60
CA GLU A 116 -0.73 3.36 5.93
C GLU A 116 -1.81 2.66 6.74
N MET A 117 -2.43 3.40 7.66
CA MET A 117 -3.61 3.02 8.41
C MET A 117 -4.43 4.26 8.77
N ALA A 118 -5.72 4.27 8.47
CA ALA A 118 -6.62 5.33 8.89
C ALA A 118 -7.07 5.15 10.36
N PRO A 119 -7.20 6.21 11.17
CA PRO A 119 -6.98 7.62 10.81
C PRO A 119 -5.55 8.13 11.03
N ILE A 120 -4.70 7.35 11.71
CA ILE A 120 -3.45 7.84 12.33
C ILE A 120 -2.28 8.06 11.35
N ALA A 121 -2.22 7.31 10.26
CA ALA A 121 -1.15 7.35 9.25
C ALA A 121 -1.78 7.19 7.87
N LYS A 122 -2.56 8.19 7.46
CA LYS A 122 -3.33 8.17 6.21
C LYS A 122 -2.81 9.22 5.24
N VAL A 123 -2.50 8.79 4.02
CA VAL A 123 -2.17 9.68 2.88
C VAL A 123 -3.15 9.48 1.74
N GLY A 124 -3.44 8.22 1.40
CA GLY A 124 -4.35 7.84 0.32
C GLY A 124 -5.47 6.90 0.78
N GLY A 125 -6.01 6.15 -0.17
CA GLY A 125 -7.07 5.16 0.09
C GLY A 125 -6.58 3.87 0.75
N LEU A 126 -5.26 3.59 0.74
CA LEU A 126 -4.70 2.38 1.34
C LEU A 126 -5.03 2.30 2.83
N GLY A 127 -4.86 3.42 3.56
CA GLY A 127 -5.16 3.46 4.99
C GLY A 127 -6.62 3.12 5.32
N ASP A 128 -7.58 3.59 4.50
CA ASP A 128 -9.00 3.26 4.68
C ASP A 128 -9.27 1.78 4.40
N VAL A 129 -8.65 1.23 3.35
CA VAL A 129 -8.82 -0.18 2.98
C VAL A 129 -8.27 -1.11 4.06
N VAL A 130 -7.08 -0.84 4.60
CA VAL A 130 -6.49 -1.66 5.66
C VAL A 130 -7.38 -1.63 6.90
N THR A 131 -7.81 -0.44 7.34
CA THR A 131 -8.68 -0.29 8.51
C THR A 131 -10.02 -1.02 8.33
N GLY A 132 -10.67 -0.84 7.17
CA GLY A 132 -11.95 -1.50 6.88
C GLY A 132 -11.81 -3.03 6.77
N LEU A 133 -10.75 -3.51 6.11
CA LEU A 133 -10.49 -4.95 5.96
C LEU A 133 -10.20 -5.61 7.31
N ALA A 134 -9.35 -4.99 8.13
CA ALA A 134 -9.04 -5.50 9.47
C ALA A 134 -10.28 -5.55 10.36
N ARG A 135 -11.12 -4.50 10.35
CA ARG A 135 -12.40 -4.47 11.07
C ARG A 135 -13.35 -5.56 10.57
N ALA A 136 -13.46 -5.75 9.26
CA ALA A 136 -14.28 -6.82 8.69
C ALA A 136 -13.81 -8.20 9.17
N CYS A 137 -12.51 -8.47 9.16
CA CYS A 137 -11.94 -9.72 9.68
C CYS A 137 -12.20 -9.91 11.19
N LEU A 138 -12.04 -8.86 12.00
CA LEU A 138 -12.37 -8.89 13.44
C LEU A 138 -13.85 -9.22 13.68
N SER A 139 -14.75 -8.58 12.93
CA SER A 139 -16.21 -8.80 13.05
C SER A 139 -16.61 -10.26 12.74
N ARG A 140 -15.83 -10.94 11.92
CA ARG A 140 -16.01 -12.37 11.57
C ARG A 140 -15.36 -13.31 12.58
N GLY A 141 -14.71 -12.80 13.63
CA GLY A 141 -14.12 -13.55 14.73
C GLY A 141 -12.64 -13.89 14.56
N HIS A 142 -11.96 -13.41 13.52
CA HIS A 142 -10.52 -13.61 13.38
C HIS A 142 -9.74 -12.77 14.39
N ARG A 143 -8.53 -13.21 14.74
CA ARG A 143 -7.55 -12.37 15.43
C ARG A 143 -6.82 -11.56 14.37
N VAL A 144 -6.83 -10.23 14.50
CA VAL A 144 -6.18 -9.34 13.54
C VAL A 144 -5.29 -8.37 14.28
N ASP A 145 -4.05 -8.24 13.81
CA ASP A 145 -3.13 -7.18 14.24
C ASP A 145 -2.63 -6.43 13.01
N ILE A 146 -2.40 -5.12 13.12
CA ILE A 146 -1.76 -4.31 12.09
C ILE A 146 -0.36 -3.94 12.56
N MET A 147 0.68 -4.28 11.80
CA MET A 147 2.02 -3.76 12.00
C MET A 147 2.21 -2.51 11.16
N LEU A 148 2.56 -1.40 11.82
CA LEU A 148 2.71 -0.08 11.21
C LEU A 148 4.04 0.54 11.67
N PRO A 149 4.77 1.27 10.81
CA PRO A 149 5.89 2.08 11.28
C PRO A 149 5.41 3.12 12.28
N PHE A 150 6.14 3.32 13.37
CA PHE A 150 5.82 4.40 14.30
C PHE A 150 6.35 5.74 13.77
N TYR A 151 5.66 6.29 12.77
CA TYR A 151 6.00 7.59 12.20
C TYR A 151 5.97 8.69 13.26
N GLU A 152 6.93 9.62 13.18
CA GLU A 152 7.01 10.77 14.09
C GLU A 152 5.77 11.68 14.00
N CYS A 153 5.09 11.72 12.85
CA CYS A 153 3.88 12.51 12.65
C CYS A 153 2.61 11.90 13.27
N ILE A 154 2.65 10.66 13.78
CA ILE A 154 1.49 10.04 14.43
C ILE A 154 1.20 10.73 15.76
N GLN A 155 -0.03 11.22 15.91
CA GLN A 155 -0.54 11.77 17.17
C GLN A 155 -0.85 10.61 18.12
N ARG A 156 -0.06 10.48 19.19
CA ARG A 156 -0.13 9.35 20.12
C ARG A 156 -1.44 9.31 20.91
N GLU A 157 -2.11 10.45 21.03
CA GLU A 157 -3.40 10.64 21.70
C GLU A 157 -4.55 9.93 20.98
N GLN A 158 -4.37 9.58 19.70
CA GLN A 158 -5.34 8.83 18.90
C GLN A 158 -5.18 7.30 19.05
N ILE A 159 -4.30 6.85 19.94
CA ILE A 159 -4.00 5.45 20.17
C ILE A 159 -4.38 5.09 21.61
N ASP A 160 -5.37 4.23 21.74
CA ASP A 160 -5.80 3.72 23.04
C ASP A 160 -4.81 2.68 23.57
N ASP A 161 -4.58 2.67 24.89
CA ASP A 161 -3.72 1.70 25.59
C ASP A 161 -2.31 1.53 25.00
N LEU A 162 -1.73 2.62 24.48
CA LEU A 162 -0.39 2.62 23.90
C LEU A 162 0.66 2.22 24.96
N THR A 163 1.27 1.05 24.76
CA THR A 163 2.21 0.44 25.71
C THR A 163 3.40 -0.17 25.00
N LEU A 164 4.60 -0.02 25.56
CA LEU A 164 5.79 -0.71 25.06
C LEU A 164 5.70 -2.19 25.42
N ILE A 165 5.58 -3.07 24.42
CA ILE A 165 5.45 -4.52 24.64
C ILE A 165 6.76 -5.29 24.48
N LYS A 166 7.71 -4.77 23.69
CA LYS A 166 8.98 -5.45 23.45
C LYS A 166 10.07 -4.49 22.99
N THR A 167 11.29 -4.73 23.47
CA THR A 167 12.52 -4.20 22.87
C THR A 167 13.29 -5.37 22.26
N TYR A 168 13.73 -5.22 21.02
CA TYR A 168 14.52 -6.19 20.28
C TYR A 168 15.51 -5.47 19.37
N SER A 169 16.36 -6.20 18.66
CA SER A 169 17.27 -5.61 17.69
C SER A 169 16.93 -6.09 16.29
N SER A 170 16.95 -5.17 15.34
CA SER A 170 16.75 -5.46 13.92
C SER A 170 17.97 -5.10 13.10
N TYR A 171 18.32 -5.93 12.13
CA TYR A 171 19.52 -5.73 11.33
C TYR A 171 19.33 -4.67 10.25
N HIS A 172 20.36 -3.86 10.07
CA HIS A 172 20.51 -2.92 8.97
C HIS A 172 21.99 -2.70 8.67
N ASP A 173 22.41 -2.96 7.44
CA ASP A 173 23.74 -2.62 6.91
C ASP A 173 24.90 -2.98 7.86
N GLY A 174 24.96 -4.25 8.25
CA GLY A 174 26.00 -4.79 9.13
C GLY A 174 25.84 -4.45 10.63
N LYS A 175 24.78 -3.73 11.02
CA LYS A 175 24.53 -3.33 12.41
C LYS A 175 23.20 -3.87 12.91
N TRP A 176 23.12 -4.09 14.22
CA TRP A 176 21.88 -4.43 14.92
C TRP A 176 21.33 -3.17 15.59
N ILE A 177 20.22 -2.66 15.08
CA ILE A 177 19.56 -1.43 15.55
C ILE A 177 18.53 -1.79 16.62
N PRO A 178 18.64 -1.22 17.84
CA PRO A 178 17.60 -1.33 18.85
C PRO A 178 16.25 -0.83 18.33
N THR A 179 15.21 -1.64 18.51
CA THR A 179 13.87 -1.40 18.00
C THR A 179 12.85 -1.67 19.08
N HIS A 180 11.93 -0.72 19.25
CA HIS A 180 10.81 -0.81 20.18
C HIS A 180 9.55 -1.21 19.42
N ALA A 181 8.82 -2.17 19.97
CA ALA A 181 7.47 -2.50 19.54
C ALA A 181 6.48 -2.03 20.59
N TYR A 182 5.58 -1.15 20.19
CA TYR A 182 4.46 -0.71 21.01
C TYR A 182 3.18 -1.41 20.56
N SER A 183 2.32 -1.77 21.50
CA SER A 183 0.96 -2.20 21.23
C SER A 183 0.01 -1.06 21.55
N GLY A 184 -1.03 -0.90 20.76
CA GLY A 184 -2.15 -0.01 21.07
C GLY A 184 -3.38 -0.42 20.26
N THR A 185 -4.50 0.24 20.52
CA THR A 185 -5.74 0.04 19.76
C THR A 185 -6.07 1.33 19.01
N VAL A 186 -6.42 1.20 17.73
CA VAL A 186 -6.83 2.32 16.89
C VAL A 186 -8.15 1.98 16.23
N SER A 187 -9.20 2.77 16.51
CA SER A 187 -10.54 2.54 15.97
C SER A 187 -11.05 1.10 16.19
N GLY A 188 -10.75 0.53 17.36
CA GLY A 188 -11.11 -0.84 17.77
C GLY A 188 -10.22 -1.96 17.20
N ILE A 189 -9.12 -1.63 16.52
CA ILE A 189 -8.22 -2.59 15.88
C ILE A 189 -6.88 -2.64 16.62
N PRO A 190 -6.37 -3.82 17.00
CA PRO A 190 -5.03 -3.96 17.56
C PRO A 190 -3.94 -3.55 16.57
N VAL A 191 -3.02 -2.70 17.00
CA VAL A 191 -1.89 -2.20 16.19
C VAL A 191 -0.58 -2.39 16.95
N ILE A 192 0.42 -2.88 16.24
CA ILE A 192 1.80 -3.02 16.69
C ILE A 192 2.63 -1.97 15.94
N PHE A 193 3.12 -0.97 16.67
CA PHE A 193 3.97 0.08 16.13
C PHE A 193 5.43 -0.31 16.23
N ILE A 194 6.17 -0.21 15.13
CA ILE A 194 7.60 -0.52 15.06
C ILE A 194 8.39 0.79 15.03
N GLU A 195 9.11 1.07 16.11
CA GLU A 195 9.93 2.28 16.28
C GLU A 195 11.41 1.92 16.39
N PRO A 196 12.21 2.11 15.33
CA PRO A 196 13.67 1.99 15.44
C PRO A 196 14.27 3.14 16.24
N SER A 197 15.36 2.88 16.95
CA SER A 197 16.18 3.94 17.58
C SER A 197 16.96 4.79 16.58
N HIS A 198 16.95 4.42 15.30
CA HIS A 198 17.61 5.12 14.19
C HIS A 198 16.73 6.26 13.62
N GLN A 199 17.26 7.00 12.64
CA GLN A 199 16.58 8.14 11.99
C GLN A 199 15.47 7.74 11.00
N PHE A 200 14.98 6.49 11.01
CA PHE A 200 13.89 6.08 10.13
C PHE A 200 12.55 6.63 10.61
N PHE A 201 11.66 6.90 9.64
CA PHE A 201 10.29 7.35 9.88
C PHE A 201 10.17 8.68 10.66
N LYS A 202 11.18 9.56 10.50
CA LYS A 202 11.22 10.90 11.09
C LYS A 202 10.65 11.96 10.15
N GLY A 203 10.13 13.04 10.70
CA GLY A 203 9.52 14.15 9.97
C GLY A 203 7.99 14.18 10.04
N GLN A 204 7.42 15.16 9.34
CA GLN A 204 6.01 15.56 9.49
C GLN A 204 5.04 14.79 8.57
N HIS A 205 5.53 13.88 7.73
CA HIS A 205 4.73 13.18 6.74
C HIS A 205 5.07 11.68 6.72
N VAL A 206 4.05 10.86 6.41
CA VAL A 206 4.20 9.40 6.20
C VAL A 206 5.13 9.13 5.02
N TYR A 207 4.91 9.77 3.88
CA TYR A 207 5.80 9.72 2.71
C TYR A 207 6.58 11.03 2.55
N GLY A 208 7.82 10.93 2.07
CA GLY A 208 8.69 12.08 1.87
C GLY A 208 9.08 12.79 3.18
N GLY A 209 9.15 12.05 4.29
CA GLY A 209 9.67 12.55 5.56
C GLY A 209 11.18 12.83 5.50
N SER A 210 11.76 13.17 6.64
CA SER A 210 13.19 13.46 6.78
C SER A 210 14.04 12.19 6.85
N TYR A 211 13.76 11.21 5.99
CA TYR A 211 14.42 9.90 5.97
C TYR A 211 14.45 9.29 4.55
N ASN A 212 15.32 8.31 4.34
CA ASN A 212 15.34 7.53 3.09
C ASN A 212 14.22 6.48 3.13
N GLU A 213 13.17 6.66 2.33
CA GLU A 213 11.98 5.80 2.34
C GLU A 213 12.30 4.34 2.00
N LEU A 214 13.07 4.11 0.94
CA LEU A 214 13.40 2.77 0.50
C LEU A 214 14.12 1.98 1.61
N GLU A 215 15.12 2.60 2.22
CA GLU A 215 15.89 1.99 3.32
C GLU A 215 15.02 1.74 4.55
N ALA A 216 14.19 2.72 4.92
CA ALA A 216 13.30 2.59 6.07
C ALA A 216 12.28 1.45 5.88
N TYR A 217 11.71 1.31 4.69
CA TYR A 217 10.75 0.25 4.37
C TYR A 217 11.39 -1.14 4.25
N LEU A 218 12.62 -1.24 3.75
CA LEU A 218 13.43 -2.46 3.81
C LEU A 218 13.71 -2.87 5.26
N PHE A 219 14.10 -1.91 6.10
CA PHE A 219 14.30 -2.14 7.53
C PHE A 219 13.00 -2.58 8.21
N PHE A 220 11.89 -1.88 7.96
CA PHE A 220 10.59 -2.18 8.58
C PHE A 220 10.09 -3.57 8.20
N SER A 221 10.21 -3.96 6.92
CA SER A 221 9.86 -5.30 6.44
C SER A 221 10.59 -6.39 7.24
N ARG A 222 11.89 -6.19 7.48
CA ARG A 222 12.70 -7.12 8.27
C ARG A 222 12.37 -7.09 9.76
N ALA A 223 12.26 -5.89 10.34
CA ALA A 223 11.95 -5.69 11.74
C ALA A 223 10.63 -6.36 12.13
N CYS A 224 9.61 -6.33 11.25
CA CYS A 224 8.35 -7.02 11.47
C CYS A 224 8.53 -8.54 11.63
N LEU A 225 9.32 -9.17 10.76
CA LEU A 225 9.63 -10.60 10.84
C LEU A 225 10.45 -10.94 12.08
N GLU A 226 11.41 -10.09 12.46
CA GLU A 226 12.21 -10.28 13.68
C GLU A 226 11.38 -10.13 14.94
N TRP A 227 10.43 -9.20 14.97
CA TRP A 227 9.47 -9.10 16.07
C TRP A 227 8.63 -10.39 16.19
N MET A 228 8.12 -10.92 15.07
CA MET A 228 7.38 -12.19 15.07
C MET A 228 8.26 -13.34 15.59
N GLN A 229 9.51 -13.42 15.15
CA GLN A 229 10.47 -14.42 15.62
C GLN A 229 10.76 -14.31 17.11
N VAL A 230 11.08 -13.11 17.61
CA VAL A 230 11.47 -12.87 19.01
C VAL A 230 10.29 -13.07 19.97
N THR A 231 9.06 -12.80 19.52
CA THR A 231 7.84 -13.03 20.31
C THR A 231 7.29 -14.45 20.17
N GLY A 232 7.77 -15.22 19.19
CA GLY A 232 7.18 -16.51 18.83
C GLY A 232 5.79 -16.40 18.18
N THR A 233 5.44 -15.21 17.67
CA THR A 233 4.14 -14.98 17.03
C THR A 233 4.11 -15.63 15.64
N GLN A 234 3.19 -16.57 15.45
CA GLN A 234 3.03 -17.36 14.23
C GLN A 234 1.64 -17.14 13.63
N PRO A 235 1.42 -16.05 12.88
CA PRO A 235 0.12 -15.84 12.24
C PRO A 235 -0.15 -16.92 11.19
N ASP A 236 -1.41 -17.14 10.89
CA ASP A 236 -1.81 -17.96 9.74
C ASP A 236 -1.53 -17.22 8.43
N ILE A 237 -1.74 -15.90 8.42
CA ILE A 237 -1.55 -15.04 7.25
C ILE A 237 -0.72 -13.81 7.62
N ILE A 238 0.32 -13.54 6.84
CA ILE A 238 0.96 -12.22 6.77
C ILE A 238 0.46 -11.56 5.49
N HIS A 239 -0.27 -10.46 5.64
CA HIS A 239 -0.84 -9.72 4.53
C HIS A 239 -0.05 -8.43 4.34
N VAL A 240 0.80 -8.42 3.32
CA VAL A 240 1.63 -7.28 2.94
C VAL A 240 0.88 -6.40 1.93
N HIS A 241 1.09 -5.10 2.02
CA HIS A 241 0.45 -4.11 1.17
C HIS A 241 1.49 -3.26 0.45
N GLU A 242 1.35 -3.17 -0.87
CA GLU A 242 2.16 -2.34 -1.75
C GLU A 242 3.67 -2.66 -1.74
N TRP A 243 4.43 -1.89 -2.53
CA TRP A 243 5.87 -2.07 -2.69
C TRP A 243 6.65 -1.82 -1.38
N GLN A 244 6.15 -0.97 -0.48
CA GLN A 244 6.77 -0.62 0.81
C GLN A 244 7.01 -1.86 1.67
N THR A 245 6.17 -2.88 1.54
CA THR A 245 6.31 -4.13 2.30
C THR A 245 6.64 -5.32 1.38
N GLY A 246 6.92 -5.05 0.10
CA GLY A 246 7.22 -6.04 -0.94
C GLY A 246 8.54 -6.80 -0.74
N ALA A 247 9.43 -6.32 0.14
CA ALA A 247 10.65 -7.03 0.52
C ALA A 247 10.41 -8.14 1.56
N LEU A 248 9.35 -8.02 2.36
CA LEU A 248 9.02 -8.98 3.44
C LEU A 248 8.85 -10.42 2.91
N PRO A 249 8.16 -10.69 1.80
CA PRO A 249 8.05 -12.04 1.25
C PRO A 249 9.39 -12.65 0.85
N LEU A 250 10.33 -11.84 0.32
CA LEU A 250 11.68 -12.32 -0.02
C LEU A 250 12.41 -12.73 1.26
N LEU A 251 12.46 -11.83 2.25
CA LEU A 251 13.07 -12.08 3.56
C LEU A 251 12.50 -13.33 4.23
N TYR A 252 11.18 -13.50 4.15
CA TYR A 252 10.49 -14.64 4.74
C TYR A 252 10.97 -15.96 4.15
N TRP A 253 10.93 -16.11 2.82
CA TRP A 253 11.30 -17.37 2.18
C TRP A 253 12.81 -17.62 2.11
N ASP A 254 13.63 -16.57 2.11
CA ASP A 254 15.08 -16.70 2.13
C ASP A 254 15.60 -17.14 3.50
N MET A 255 15.02 -16.58 4.57
CA MET A 255 15.62 -16.66 5.90
C MET A 255 14.61 -17.08 6.97
N TYR A 256 13.55 -16.31 7.22
CA TYR A 256 12.74 -16.48 8.43
C TYR A 256 11.90 -17.77 8.45
N HIS A 257 11.49 -18.28 7.29
CA HIS A 257 10.79 -19.56 7.17
C HIS A 257 11.64 -20.72 7.71
N TYR A 258 12.94 -20.70 7.41
CA TYR A 258 13.88 -21.74 7.86
C TYR A 258 14.34 -21.54 9.30
N LEU A 259 14.30 -20.32 9.82
CA LEU A 259 14.70 -20.02 11.20
C LEU A 259 13.60 -20.32 12.22
N SER A 260 12.41 -19.77 12.03
CA SER A 260 11.36 -19.84 13.06
C SER A 260 9.94 -19.79 12.50
N LEU A 261 9.65 -18.97 11.49
CA LEU A 261 8.28 -18.66 11.04
C LEU A 261 7.76 -19.68 10.01
N GLN A 262 7.50 -20.92 10.42
CA GLN A 262 7.11 -21.99 9.49
C GLN A 262 5.62 -22.00 9.09
N LYS A 263 4.76 -21.40 9.92
CA LYS A 263 3.30 -21.43 9.74
C LYS A 263 2.76 -20.43 8.71
N PRO A 264 3.23 -19.18 8.64
CA PRO A 264 2.55 -18.14 7.86
C PRO A 264 2.45 -18.42 6.36
N ARG A 265 1.34 -18.00 5.77
CA ARG A 265 1.20 -17.81 4.32
C ARG A 265 1.14 -16.32 4.00
N ILE A 266 1.71 -15.93 2.88
CA ILE A 266 1.87 -14.53 2.52
C ILE A 266 0.88 -14.13 1.43
N VAL A 267 0.15 -13.05 1.68
CA VAL A 267 -0.72 -12.41 0.69
C VAL A 267 -0.19 -11.02 0.42
N LEU A 268 -0.06 -10.63 -0.84
CA LEU A 268 0.28 -9.27 -1.26
C LEU A 268 -0.95 -8.61 -1.88
N THR A 269 -1.37 -7.45 -1.38
CA THR A 269 -2.32 -6.58 -2.09
C THR A 269 -1.60 -5.45 -2.81
N ILE A 270 -1.99 -5.21 -4.06
CA ILE A 270 -1.50 -4.13 -4.91
C ILE A 270 -2.69 -3.26 -5.34
N HIS A 271 -2.70 -2.02 -4.88
CA HIS A 271 -3.64 -0.96 -5.24
C HIS A 271 -3.12 -0.08 -6.38
N ASN A 272 -1.80 0.06 -6.53
CA ASN A 272 -1.21 0.84 -7.61
C ASN A 272 -0.02 0.12 -8.29
N MET A 273 -0.16 -0.21 -9.57
CA MET A 273 0.90 -0.82 -10.39
C MET A 273 1.93 0.17 -10.94
N GLU A 274 1.82 1.46 -10.64
CA GLU A 274 2.78 2.48 -11.09
C GLU A 274 3.98 2.62 -10.13
N HIS A 275 3.88 2.13 -8.89
CA HIS A 275 4.93 2.25 -7.89
C HIS A 275 5.63 0.90 -7.67
N TYR A 276 6.83 0.76 -8.25
CA TYR A 276 7.52 -0.53 -8.34
C TYR A 276 8.44 -0.83 -7.13
N GLY A 277 8.67 0.15 -6.26
CA GLY A 277 9.69 0.07 -5.21
C GLY A 277 11.06 -0.22 -5.79
N GLU A 278 11.55 0.68 -6.65
CA GLU A 278 12.82 0.52 -7.33
C GLU A 278 13.99 0.51 -6.31
N CYS A 279 14.82 -0.52 -6.38
CA CYS A 279 15.85 -0.80 -5.38
C CYS A 279 17.14 -1.27 -6.06
N ARG A 280 18.30 -0.75 -5.68
CA ARG A 280 19.59 -1.30 -6.14
C ARG A 280 19.95 -2.56 -5.38
N GLN A 281 20.82 -3.38 -5.94
CA GLN A 281 21.28 -4.62 -5.29
C GLN A 281 21.94 -4.32 -3.94
N GLU A 282 22.79 -3.30 -3.87
CA GLU A 282 23.44 -2.88 -2.63
C GLU A 282 22.45 -2.36 -1.59
N GLN A 283 21.32 -1.81 -2.03
CA GLN A 283 20.26 -1.37 -1.13
C GLN A 283 19.52 -2.55 -0.52
N LEU A 284 19.25 -3.59 -1.31
CA LEU A 284 18.67 -4.83 -0.80
C LEU A 284 19.62 -5.53 0.19
N ASN A 285 20.94 -5.42 -0.02
CA ASN A 285 21.96 -5.93 0.92
C ASN A 285 21.83 -5.32 2.32
N MET A 286 21.35 -4.09 2.45
CA MET A 286 21.19 -3.45 3.75
C MET A 286 20.16 -4.15 4.64
N CYS A 287 19.17 -4.86 4.08
CA CYS A 287 18.28 -5.71 4.88
C CYS A 287 18.79 -7.14 5.02
N GLY A 288 20.03 -7.44 4.60
CA GLY A 288 20.71 -8.72 4.78
C GLY A 288 20.39 -9.80 3.75
N LEU A 289 19.70 -9.45 2.66
CA LEU A 289 19.56 -10.33 1.48
C LEU A 289 20.72 -10.09 0.52
N ASP A 290 21.23 -11.12 -0.15
CA ASP A 290 22.19 -10.91 -1.25
C ASP A 290 21.46 -10.47 -2.52
N GLY A 291 21.46 -9.17 -2.80
CA GLY A 291 20.79 -8.55 -3.92
C GLY A 291 21.20 -9.10 -5.29
N SER A 292 22.41 -9.63 -5.43
CA SER A 292 22.87 -10.26 -6.67
C SER A 292 22.10 -11.54 -6.98
N LEU A 293 21.67 -12.28 -5.96
CA LEU A 293 20.86 -13.49 -6.12
C LEU A 293 19.44 -13.18 -6.59
N TYR A 294 18.95 -11.97 -6.33
CA TYR A 294 17.60 -11.52 -6.69
C TYR A 294 17.55 -10.74 -8.01
N ALA A 295 18.71 -10.36 -8.55
CA ALA A 295 18.88 -9.66 -9.82
C ALA A 295 18.73 -10.60 -11.03
N THR A 296 17.66 -11.41 -11.04
CA THR A 296 17.34 -12.31 -12.16
C THR A 296 15.91 -12.08 -12.63
N PHE A 297 15.66 -12.37 -13.91
CA PHE A 297 14.37 -12.13 -14.55
C PHE A 297 13.20 -12.87 -13.86
N ASP A 298 13.45 -14.07 -13.34
CA ASP A 298 12.50 -14.91 -12.62
C ASP A 298 12.28 -14.50 -11.16
N LYS A 299 13.09 -13.57 -10.64
CA LYS A 299 13.00 -13.06 -9.28
C LYS A 299 12.57 -11.59 -9.26
N ALA A 300 13.47 -10.68 -8.89
CA ALA A 300 13.11 -9.31 -8.57
C ALA A 300 13.70 -8.27 -9.53
N VAL A 301 14.40 -8.67 -10.61
CA VAL A 301 14.95 -7.69 -11.56
C VAL A 301 13.83 -6.82 -12.14
N ASP A 302 14.06 -5.51 -12.18
CA ASP A 302 13.09 -4.56 -12.72
C ASP A 302 13.18 -4.54 -14.25
N ASP A 303 12.15 -5.09 -14.91
CA ASP A 303 12.02 -5.18 -16.36
C ASP A 303 12.23 -3.82 -17.06
N ARG A 304 11.94 -2.70 -16.39
CA ARG A 304 12.15 -1.33 -16.91
C ARG A 304 13.62 -0.96 -17.07
N THR A 305 14.50 -1.65 -16.34
CA THR A 305 15.92 -1.33 -16.24
C THR A 305 16.80 -2.39 -16.90
N VAL A 306 16.23 -3.45 -17.45
CA VAL A 306 16.97 -4.51 -18.15
C VAL A 306 17.75 -3.90 -19.31
N GLY A 307 19.05 -4.19 -19.36
CA GLY A 307 19.98 -3.60 -20.34
C GLY A 307 20.53 -2.22 -19.96
N HIS A 308 20.16 -1.66 -18.80
CA HIS A 308 20.84 -0.53 -18.19
C HIS A 308 22.00 -1.03 -17.31
N ASN A 309 23.04 -0.22 -17.13
CA ASN A 309 24.15 -0.54 -16.24
C ASN A 309 24.25 0.50 -15.10
N PRO A 310 23.92 0.16 -13.84
CA PRO A 310 23.48 -1.15 -13.34
C PRO A 310 21.97 -1.41 -13.52
N GLU A 311 21.60 -2.68 -13.66
CA GLU A 311 20.21 -3.15 -13.53
C GLU A 311 19.72 -2.96 -12.10
N ARG A 312 18.43 -2.69 -11.94
CA ARG A 312 17.79 -2.48 -10.63
C ARG A 312 16.79 -3.59 -10.34
N LEU A 313 16.34 -3.64 -9.09
CA LEU A 313 15.33 -4.54 -8.59
C LEU A 313 14.01 -3.78 -8.42
N SER A 314 12.89 -4.50 -8.50
CA SER A 314 11.56 -4.03 -8.11
C SER A 314 11.11 -4.83 -6.90
N LEU A 315 10.95 -4.15 -5.75
CA LEU A 315 10.42 -4.77 -4.53
C LEU A 315 8.99 -5.28 -4.75
N LEU A 316 8.19 -4.59 -5.57
CA LEU A 316 6.84 -5.04 -5.92
C LEU A 316 6.88 -6.35 -6.73
N LYS A 317 7.78 -6.45 -7.73
CA LYS A 317 7.99 -7.69 -8.49
C LYS A 317 8.42 -8.84 -7.59
N GLY A 318 9.40 -8.60 -6.71
CA GLY A 318 9.81 -9.57 -5.71
C GLY A 318 8.64 -10.02 -4.83
N GLY A 319 7.83 -9.08 -4.34
CA GLY A 319 6.61 -9.38 -3.60
C GLY A 319 5.64 -10.27 -4.38
N ILE A 320 5.44 -10.03 -5.68
CA ILE A 320 4.61 -10.87 -6.57
C ILE A 320 5.18 -12.28 -6.66
N VAL A 321 6.47 -12.43 -6.92
CA VAL A 321 7.12 -13.74 -7.09
C VAL A 321 7.06 -14.57 -5.80
N TYR A 322 7.28 -13.94 -4.65
CA TYR A 322 7.46 -14.63 -3.36
C TYR A 322 6.19 -14.72 -2.49
N SER A 323 5.10 -14.01 -2.82
CA SER A 323 3.82 -14.18 -2.08
C SER A 323 3.08 -15.45 -2.50
N ASN A 324 2.30 -16.04 -1.59
CA ASN A 324 1.47 -17.21 -1.90
C ASN A 324 0.21 -16.84 -2.68
N ALA A 325 -0.35 -15.65 -2.43
CA ALA A 325 -1.41 -15.06 -3.23
C ALA A 325 -1.12 -13.57 -3.47
N VAL A 326 -1.56 -13.06 -4.62
CA VAL A 326 -1.47 -11.66 -5.00
C VAL A 326 -2.88 -11.17 -5.31
N VAL A 327 -3.28 -10.07 -4.70
CA VAL A 327 -4.63 -9.50 -4.82
C VAL A 327 -4.52 -8.09 -5.38
N THR A 328 -5.51 -7.71 -6.18
CA THR A 328 -5.68 -6.32 -6.61
C THR A 328 -7.13 -5.88 -6.49
N VAL A 329 -7.37 -4.59 -6.72
CA VAL A 329 -8.57 -3.85 -6.29
C VAL A 329 -9.85 -4.14 -7.09
N SER A 330 -9.77 -4.89 -8.21
CA SER A 330 -10.96 -5.38 -8.91
C SER A 330 -10.63 -6.48 -9.94
N PRO A 331 -11.62 -7.30 -10.35
CA PRO A 331 -11.49 -8.22 -11.48
C PRO A 331 -11.17 -7.54 -12.81
N THR A 332 -11.65 -6.31 -13.02
CA THR A 332 -11.38 -5.53 -14.24
C THR A 332 -9.94 -5.06 -14.25
N TYR A 333 -9.47 -4.46 -13.14
CA TYR A 333 -8.10 -4.00 -13.01
C TYR A 333 -7.10 -5.14 -13.14
N LEU A 334 -7.41 -6.34 -12.61
CA LEU A 334 -6.63 -7.55 -12.87
C LEU A 334 -6.45 -7.84 -14.36
N LYS A 335 -7.48 -7.67 -15.18
CA LYS A 335 -7.38 -7.92 -16.63
C LYS A 335 -6.51 -6.85 -17.30
N GLU A 336 -6.67 -5.60 -16.91
CA GLU A 336 -5.90 -4.48 -17.43
C GLU A 336 -4.40 -4.63 -17.16
N THR A 337 -4.03 -5.05 -15.95
CA THR A 337 -2.62 -5.23 -15.51
C THR A 337 -1.97 -6.48 -16.09
N LEU A 338 -2.76 -7.48 -16.49
CA LEU A 338 -2.27 -8.63 -17.24
C LEU A 338 -1.99 -8.29 -18.70
N CYS A 339 -2.72 -7.35 -19.28
CA CYS A 339 -2.58 -6.96 -20.68
C CYS A 339 -1.58 -5.82 -20.92
N SER A 340 -1.20 -5.08 -19.87
CA SER A 340 -0.41 -3.87 -20.02
C SER A 340 0.48 -3.60 -18.79
N GLY A 341 1.47 -2.72 -18.96
CA GLY A 341 2.40 -2.33 -17.90
C GLY A 341 3.62 -3.23 -17.77
N TRP A 342 4.63 -2.74 -17.05
CA TRP A 342 5.94 -3.39 -16.97
C TRP A 342 5.94 -4.67 -16.12
N LEU A 343 4.95 -4.86 -15.25
CA LEU A 343 4.77 -6.09 -14.47
C LEU A 343 3.91 -7.15 -15.17
N SER A 344 3.33 -6.87 -16.34
CA SER A 344 2.44 -7.78 -17.05
C SER A 344 3.07 -9.16 -17.29
N SER A 345 4.32 -9.20 -17.73
CA SER A 345 5.12 -10.42 -17.92
C SER A 345 5.14 -11.31 -16.66
N THR A 346 5.39 -10.68 -15.50
CA THR A 346 5.50 -11.32 -14.20
C THR A 346 4.12 -11.77 -13.71
N LEU A 347 3.10 -10.93 -13.86
CA LEU A 347 1.72 -11.23 -13.46
C LEU A 347 1.14 -12.38 -14.29
N ILE A 348 1.42 -12.44 -15.59
CA ILE A 348 1.02 -13.57 -16.46
C ILE A 348 1.68 -14.86 -15.98
N ARG A 349 2.99 -14.83 -15.68
CA ARG A 349 3.71 -16.01 -15.16
C ARG A 349 3.13 -16.51 -13.83
N HIS A 350 2.64 -15.59 -13.00
CA HIS A 350 2.07 -15.89 -11.68
C HIS A 350 0.54 -15.80 -11.66
N ARG A 351 -0.12 -15.99 -12.82
CA ARG A 351 -1.56 -15.78 -12.99
C ARG A 351 -2.41 -16.61 -12.03
N ASP A 352 -1.99 -17.83 -11.73
CA ASP A 352 -2.73 -18.79 -10.90
C ASP A 352 -2.93 -18.30 -9.47
N LYS A 353 -2.03 -17.44 -8.99
CA LYS A 353 -2.12 -16.84 -7.65
C LYS A 353 -2.54 -15.37 -7.67
N TYR A 354 -2.86 -14.81 -8.83
CA TYR A 354 -3.27 -13.41 -8.98
C TYR A 354 -4.80 -13.27 -9.05
N LEU A 355 -5.37 -12.52 -8.13
CA LEU A 355 -6.82 -12.40 -7.92
C LEU A 355 -7.26 -10.93 -7.91
N GLY A 356 -8.42 -10.64 -8.50
CA GLY A 356 -9.03 -9.32 -8.46
C GLY A 356 -10.20 -9.34 -7.51
N ILE A 357 -10.06 -8.68 -6.36
CA ILE A 357 -11.11 -8.57 -5.33
C ILE A 357 -11.56 -7.13 -5.29
N VAL A 358 -12.85 -6.89 -5.49
CA VAL A 358 -13.43 -5.55 -5.49
C VAL A 358 -13.25 -4.93 -4.11
N ASN A 359 -12.71 -3.71 -4.05
CA ASN A 359 -12.61 -2.96 -2.81
C ASN A 359 -14.00 -2.75 -2.19
N GLY A 360 -14.11 -3.01 -0.89
CA GLY A 360 -15.27 -2.65 -0.10
C GLY A 360 -15.17 -1.24 0.49
N ILE A 361 -16.29 -0.76 1.02
CA ILE A 361 -16.32 0.40 1.91
C ILE A 361 -16.68 -0.08 3.31
N ASP A 362 -16.19 0.65 4.32
CA ASP A 362 -16.67 0.43 5.68
C ASP A 362 -18.04 1.08 5.84
N THR A 363 -19.08 0.25 5.87
CA THR A 363 -20.47 0.73 5.94
C THR A 363 -20.87 1.26 7.30
N ALA A 364 -20.07 1.03 8.36
CA ALA A 364 -20.33 1.64 9.66
C ALA A 364 -19.80 3.08 9.67
N MET A 365 -18.61 3.29 9.08
CA MET A 365 -18.03 4.63 8.91
C MET A 365 -18.78 5.45 7.85
N TRP A 366 -19.11 4.85 6.71
CA TRP A 366 -19.81 5.47 5.59
C TRP A 366 -21.31 5.18 5.64
N ASN A 367 -21.95 5.50 6.77
CA ASN A 367 -23.39 5.31 6.96
C ASN A 367 -24.16 6.64 6.91
N PRO A 368 -24.91 6.93 5.83
CA PRO A 368 -25.67 8.17 5.70
C PRO A 368 -26.70 8.42 6.80
N SER A 369 -27.15 7.37 7.51
CA SER A 369 -28.13 7.53 8.58
C SER A 369 -27.50 8.02 9.89
N THR A 370 -26.18 7.92 10.04
CA THR A 370 -25.45 8.32 11.24
C THR A 370 -24.35 9.33 10.96
N ASP A 371 -24.00 9.56 9.69
CA ASP A 371 -22.95 10.47 9.25
C ASP A 371 -23.19 11.90 9.76
N VAL A 372 -22.20 12.43 10.48
CA VAL A 372 -22.20 13.78 11.05
C VAL A 372 -21.77 14.85 10.07
N PHE A 373 -21.15 14.45 8.94
CA PHE A 373 -20.76 15.34 7.86
C PHE A 373 -21.91 15.62 6.89
N LEU A 374 -22.95 14.78 6.90
CA LEU A 374 -24.14 15.02 6.11
C LEU A 374 -24.99 16.13 6.75
N PRO A 375 -25.47 17.11 5.95
CA PRO A 375 -26.31 18.15 6.49
C PRO A 375 -27.67 17.65 7.01
N SER A 376 -28.12 16.52 6.50
CA SER A 376 -29.27 15.78 7.00
C SER A 376 -29.04 14.28 6.78
N LYS A 377 -29.35 13.49 7.81
CA LYS A 377 -29.15 12.04 7.83
C LYS A 377 -30.27 11.35 7.08
N PHE A 378 -29.94 10.50 6.12
CA PHE A 378 -30.93 9.75 5.33
C PHE A 378 -30.70 8.24 5.43
N HIS A 379 -31.77 7.48 5.19
CA HIS A 379 -31.73 6.03 5.13
C HIS A 379 -32.46 5.58 3.87
N GLY A 380 -32.10 4.44 3.28
CA GLY A 380 -32.74 3.93 2.06
C GLY A 380 -34.24 3.62 2.18
N LYS A 381 -34.81 3.75 3.39
CA LYS A 381 -36.26 3.63 3.67
C LYS A 381 -36.97 4.99 3.82
N ASN A 382 -36.20 6.07 3.93
CA ASN A 382 -36.65 7.44 4.14
C ASN A 382 -36.25 8.34 2.95
N LEU A 383 -36.07 7.76 1.76
CA LEU A 383 -35.82 8.46 0.50
C LEU A 383 -37.13 8.79 -0.22
#